data_AF-A0A061P0I2-F1
#
_entry.id   AF-A0A061P0I2-F1
#
_cell.length_a   1.000
_cell.length_b   1.000
_cell.length_c   1.000
_cell.angle_alpha   90.00
_cell.angle_beta   90.00
_cell.angle_gamma   90.00
#
_symmetry.space_group_name_H-M   'P 1'
#
loop_
_entity.id
_entity.type
_entity.pdbx_description
1 polymer ?
#
loop_
_entity_poly.entity_id
_entity_poly.type
_entity_poly.pdbx_seq_one_letter_code
_entity_poly.pdbx_strand_id
1 'polypeptide(L)' 'MEEIKIREITKVDEHNGEVKVILLDQNVSRAVDVVIEDGQPLFKHFDLRVVVRTRIVDEIRKHWDIQCIV' A
#
# COMPACT_ATOMS: atom_id res chain seq x y z
N MET A 1 18.08 -8.42 -9.42
CA MET A 1 16.65 -8.04 -9.37
C MET A 1 16.49 -7.11 -8.19
N GLU A 2 16.02 -5.88 -8.41
CA GLU A 2 15.78 -4.92 -7.33
C GLU A 2 14.60 -5.39 -6.48
N GLU A 3 14.84 -5.61 -5.19
CA GLU A 3 13.84 -6.13 -4.26
C GLU A 3 13.22 -4.98 -3.46
N ILE A 4 12.05 -4.50 -3.90
CA ILE A 4 11.26 -3.53 -3.13
C ILE A 4 10.56 -4.28 -1.99
N LYS A 5 10.83 -3.86 -0.75
CA LYS A 5 10.21 -4.42 0.48
C LYS A 5 9.24 -3.43 1.11
N ILE A 6 8.17 -3.96 1.69
CA ILE A 6 7.30 -3.18 2.59
C ILE A 6 8.00 -3.16 3.94
N ARG A 7 8.34 -1.96 4.42
CA ARG A 7 8.99 -1.75 5.71
C ARG A 7 7.97 -1.52 6.81
N GLU A 8 6.95 -0.72 6.52
CA GLU A 8 5.91 -0.35 7.47
C GLU A 8 4.60 -0.08 6.75
N ILE A 9 3.49 -0.39 7.41
CA ILE A 9 2.14 -0.10 6.94
C ILE A 9 1.31 0.44 8.10
N THR A 10 0.64 1.56 7.89
CA THR A 10 -0.10 2.26 8.95
C THR A 10 -1.40 2.80 8.40
N LYS A 11 -2.53 2.44 9.03
CA LYS A 11 -3.82 3.05 8.72
C LYS A 11 -3.86 4.45 9.32
N VAL A 12 -4.07 5.45 8.47
CA VAL A 12 -4.11 6.87 8.82
C VAL A 12 -5.53 7.27 9.19
N ASP A 13 -6.53 6.72 8.51
CA ASP A 13 -7.94 7.04 8.75
C ASP A 13 -8.79 5.75 8.84
N GLU A 14 -9.47 5.56 9.97
CA GLU A 14 -10.29 4.37 10.23
C GLU A 14 -11.56 4.32 9.38
N HIS A 15 -12.09 5.47 8.96
CA HIS A 15 -13.34 5.62 8.21
C HIS A 15 -13.12 5.66 6.70
N ASN A 16 -12.08 6.35 6.23
CA ASN A 16 -11.83 6.59 4.80
C ASN A 16 -10.83 5.60 4.18
N GLY A 17 -10.30 4.66 4.98
CA GLY A 17 -9.40 3.62 4.48
C GLY A 17 -8.07 4.16 3.98
N GLU A 18 -7.62 5.33 4.44
CA GLU A 18 -6.30 5.85 4.09
C GLU A 18 -5.22 5.05 4.81
N VAL A 19 -4.27 4.53 4.06
CA VAL A 19 -3.16 3.69 4.49
C VAL A 19 -1.87 4.27 3.95
N LYS A 20 -0.94 4.55 4.85
CA LYS A 20 0.42 4.94 4.52
C LYS A 20 1.32 3.73 4.53
N VAL A 21 2.07 3.55 3.45
CA VAL A 21 2.99 2.43 3.27
C VAL A 21 4.40 2.99 3.07
N ILE A 22 5.34 2.51 3.86
CA ILE A 22 6.76 2.83 3.68
C ILE A 22 7.42 1.68 2.95
N LEU A 23 7.85 1.94 1.72
CA LEU A 23 8.63 1.01 0.91
C LEU A 23 10.12 1.27 1.11
N LEU A 24 10.91 0.19 1.12
CA LEU A 24 12.36 0.26 1.11
C LEU A 24 12.87 -0.32 -0.22
N ASP A 25 13.56 0.52 -0.99
CA ASP A 25 14.15 0.20 -2.28
C ASP A 25 15.62 0.63 -2.27
N GLN A 26 16.56 -0.33 -2.28
CA GLN A 26 18.00 -0.04 -2.28
C GLN A 26 18.47 0.98 -1.21
N ASN A 27 17.96 0.89 0.02
CA ASN A 27 18.17 1.84 1.13
C ASN A 27 17.49 3.20 1.00
N VAL A 28 16.74 3.44 -0.07
CA VAL A 28 15.86 4.60 -0.20
C VAL A 28 14.49 4.23 0.36
N SER A 29 14.04 4.99 1.36
CA SER A 29 12.67 4.87 1.87
C SER A 29 11.74 5.74 1.04
N ARG A 30 10.62 5.18 0.57
CA ARG A 30 9.58 5.90 -0.16
C ARG A 30 8.25 5.73 0.57
N ALA A 31 7.58 6.84 0.84
CA ALA A 31 6.22 6.80 1.34
C ALA A 31 5.25 6.69 0.16
N VAL A 32 4.28 5.80 0.29
CA VAL A 32 3.19 5.59 -0.65
C VAL A 32 1.90 5.73 0.13
N ASP A 33 1.08 6.70 -0.27
CA ASP A 33 -0.25 6.86 0.30
C ASP A 33 -1.24 6.07 -0.56
N VAL A 34 -1.98 5.17 0.09
CA VAL A 34 -3.00 4.33 -0.53
C VAL A 34 -4.32 4.66 0.13
N VAL A 35 -5.32 5.03 -0.66
CA VAL A 35 -6.67 5.27 -0.15
C VAL A 35 -7.55 4.11 -0.60
N ILE A 36 -8.27 3.47 0.32
CA ILE A 36 -9.29 2.49 -0.04
C ILE A 36 -10.66 3.17 -0.06
N GLU A 37 -11.14 3.52 -1.25
CA GLU A 37 -12.51 4.05 -1.45
C GLU A 37 -13.37 2.97 -2.09
N ASP A 38 -14.53 2.64 -1.48
CA ASP A 38 -15.45 1.61 -1.96
C ASP A 38 -14.78 0.24 -2.26
N GLY A 39 -13.77 -0.13 -1.47
CA GLY A 39 -12.99 -1.35 -1.66
C GLY A 39 -11.97 -1.27 -2.81
N GLN A 40 -11.77 -0.12 -3.44
CA GLN A 40 -10.77 0.05 -4.48
C GLN A 40 -9.52 0.75 -3.94
N PRO A 41 -8.32 0.14 -4.09
CA PRO A 41 -7.07 0.77 -3.68
C PRO A 41 -6.60 1.81 -4.70
N LEU A 42 -6.62 3.07 -4.28
CA LEU A 42 -6.12 4.23 -5.02
C LEU A 42 -4.72 4.60 -4.52
N PHE A 43 -3.71 4.37 -5.34
CA PHE A 43 -2.32 4.71 -5.04
C PHE A 43 -2.03 6.16 -5.45
N LYS A 44 -1.76 7.02 -4.46
CA LYS A 44 -1.39 8.40 -4.71
C LYS A 44 0.13 8.51 -4.95
N HIS A 45 0.50 9.37 -5.90
CA HIS A 45 1.85 9.90 -6.14
C HIS A 45 2.96 9.02 -6.73
N PHE A 46 2.77 7.73 -7.08
CA PHE A 46 3.86 6.97 -7.71
C PHE A 46 3.41 5.91 -8.72
N ASP A 47 4.15 5.81 -9.83
CA ASP A 47 4.06 4.70 -10.78
C ASP A 47 4.79 3.48 -10.19
N LEU A 48 4.07 2.75 -9.34
CA LEU A 48 4.56 1.51 -8.74
C LEU A 48 4.36 0.37 -9.72
N ARG A 49 5.39 -0.48 -9.85
CA ARG A 49 5.27 -1.74 -10.60
C ARG A 49 4.08 -2.54 -10.07
N VAL A 50 3.32 -3.16 -10.97
CA VAL A 50 2.11 -3.93 -10.64
C VAL A 50 2.36 -4.94 -9.51
N VAL A 51 3.48 -5.66 -9.55
CA VAL A 51 3.87 -6.62 -8.50
C VAL A 51 3.99 -6.02 -7.11
N VAL A 52 4.42 -4.76 -7.00
CA VAL A 52 4.52 -4.04 -5.72
C VAL A 52 3.14 -3.62 -5.26
N ARG A 53 2.30 -3.09 -6.16
CA ARG A 53 0.91 -2.74 -5.85
C ARG A 53 0.14 -3.93 -5.31
N THR A 54 0.21 -5.08 -5.98
CA THR A 54 -0.47 -6.31 -5.53
C THR A 54 -0.02 -6.72 -4.14
N ARG A 55 1.29 -6.67 -3.84
CA ARG A 55 1.81 -6.96 -2.48
C ARG A 55 1.26 -6.00 -1.43
N ILE A 56 1.20 -4.71 -1.73
CA ILE A 56 0.66 -3.71 -0.80
C ILE A 56 -0.81 -4.00 -0.49
N VAL A 57 -1.64 -4.24 -1.52
CA VAL A 57 -3.05 -4.57 -1.33
C VAL A 57 -3.23 -5.84 -0.50
N ASP A 58 -2.40 -6.87 -0.75
CA ASP A 58 -2.45 -8.12 -0.01
C ASP A 58 -2.14 -7.92 1.48
N GLU A 59 -1.14 -7.10 1.83
CA GLU A 59 -0.82 -6.75 3.21
C GLU A 59 -1.92 -5.91 3.87
N ILE A 60 -2.52 -4.95 3.14
CA ILE A 60 -3.67 -4.18 3.65
C ILE A 60 -4.83 -5.10 4.03
N ARG A 61 -5.15 -6.06 3.16
CA ARG A 61 -6.22 -7.03 3.40
C ARG A 61 -5.95 -7.88 4.64
N LYS A 62 -4.72 -8.37 4.81
CA LYS A 62 -4.34 -9.16 5.99
C LYS A 62 -4.44 -8.38 7.30
N HIS A 63 -4.06 -7.11 7.28
CA HIS A 63 -4.00 -6.31 8.50
C HIS A 63 -5.34 -5.72 8.94
N TRP A 64 -6.26 -5.43 8.01
CA TRP A 64 -7.50 -4.72 8.32
C TRP A 64 -8.80 -5.43 7.89
N ASP A 65 -8.73 -6.67 7.41
CA ASP A 65 -9.88 -7.46 6.91
C ASP A 65 -10.76 -6.67 5.92
N ILE A 66 -10.10 -5.87 5.07
CA ILE A 66 -10.79 -5.03 4.08
C ILE A 66 -11.06 -5.86 2.82
N GLN A 67 -12.31 -5.92 2.38
CA GLN A 67 -12.64 -6.50 1.07
C GLN A 67 -12.25 -5.52 -0.04
N CYS A 68 -11.01 -5.62 -0.53
CA CYS A 68 -10.65 -4.89 -1.75
C CYS A 68 -11.15 -5.61 -3.00
N ILE A 69 -11.40 -4.91 -4.11
CA ILE A 69 -11.59 -5.48 -5.45
C ILE A 69 -10.32 -5.16 -6.24
N VAL A 70 -9.58 -6.18 -6.72
CA VAL A 70 -8.36 -6.01 -7.56
C VAL A 70 -8.70 -6.28 -9.00
#